data_AF-A0A1D6INF4-F1
#
_entry.id   AF-A0A1D6INF4-F1
#
_cell.length_a   1.000
_cell.length_b   1.000
_cell.length_c   1.000
_cell.angle_alpha   90.00
_cell.angle_beta   90.00
_cell.angle_gamma   90.00
#
_symmetry.space_group_name_H-M   'P 1'
#
loop_
_entity.id
_entity.type
_entity.pdbx_description
1 polymer ?
#
loop_
_entity_poly.entity_id
_entity_poly.type
_entity_poly.pdbx_seq_one_letter_code
_entity_poly.pdbx_strand_id
1 'polypeptide(L)'
;MSKKHAIQCKYCDKVIHGGITRVKYHLANIGGFNVTKCKKVPTHVKQEMEALLTKKTGEKEQRKKKKQRERDEIDLDKSDGSDGEENEHENDVIVLKSTREITLPSFGHMLEVIGAFGRGLRGPSAYEMSGPFLKRAKQ
;
A
#
# COMPACT_ATOMS: atom_id res chain seq x y z
N MET A 1 -16.60 -23.52 -8.98
CA MET A 1 -15.77 -23.08 -10.14
C MET A 1 -15.73 -21.57 -10.18
N SER A 2 -14.59 -20.95 -9.88
CA SER A 2 -14.46 -19.49 -9.85
C SER A 2 -14.59 -18.91 -11.27
N LYS A 3 -15.57 -18.05 -11.52
CA LYS A 3 -15.75 -17.34 -12.81
C LYS A 3 -14.47 -16.54 -13.10
N LYS A 4 -13.64 -17.02 -14.03
CA LYS A 4 -12.44 -16.30 -14.47
C LYS A 4 -12.93 -15.02 -15.16
N HIS A 5 -12.62 -13.85 -14.60
CA HIS A 5 -13.02 -12.55 -15.14
C HIS A 5 -12.34 -12.31 -16.51
N ALA A 6 -13.08 -12.65 -17.57
CA ALA A 6 -12.74 -12.38 -18.95
C ALA A 6 -13.50 -11.12 -19.40
N ILE A 7 -12.80 -10.19 -20.05
CA ILE A 7 -13.38 -8.93 -20.53
C ILE A 7 -13.11 -8.83 -22.03
N GLN A 8 -14.16 -8.60 -22.81
CA GLN A 8 -14.05 -8.35 -24.25
C GLN A 8 -13.77 -6.87 -24.51
N CYS A 9 -12.79 -6.59 -25.37
CA CYS A 9 -12.51 -5.23 -25.83
C CYS A 9 -13.56 -4.77 -26.86
N LYS A 10 -14.24 -3.64 -26.60
CA LYS A 10 -15.25 -3.08 -27.52
C LYS A 10 -14.69 -2.56 -28.85
N TYR A 11 -13.38 -2.35 -28.95
CA TYR A 11 -12.74 -1.82 -30.16
C TYR A 11 -12.22 -2.91 -31.08
N CYS A 12 -11.73 -4.04 -30.54
CA CYS A 12 -11.14 -5.10 -31.35
C CYS A 12 -11.67 -6.51 -31.08
N ASP A 13 -12.69 -6.63 -30.24
CA ASP A 13 -13.41 -7.86 -29.88
C ASP A 13 -12.55 -8.96 -29.27
N LYS A 14 -11.28 -8.68 -28.97
CA LYS A 14 -10.40 -9.61 -28.27
C LYS A 14 -10.86 -9.79 -26.83
N VAL A 15 -10.92 -11.04 -26.41
CA VAL A 15 -11.17 -11.42 -25.02
C VAL A 15 -9.86 -11.38 -24.25
N ILE A 16 -9.83 -10.61 -23.18
CA ILE A 16 -8.66 -10.44 -22.31
C ILE A 16 -8.94 -11.14 -20.99
N HIS A 17 -8.08 -12.08 -20.64
CA HIS A 17 -8.09 -12.77 -19.35
C HIS A 17 -7.08 -12.11 -18.40
N GLY A 18 -7.47 -11.83 -17.16
CA GLY A 18 -6.58 -11.29 -16.12
C GLY A 18 -6.92 -9.89 -15.62
N GLY A 19 -8.20 -9.52 -15.65
CA GLY A 19 -8.74 -8.36 -14.93
C GLY A 19 -8.46 -7.00 -15.58
N ILE A 20 -8.94 -5.96 -14.91
CA ILE A 20 -9.00 -4.58 -15.43
C ILE A 20 -7.62 -4.02 -15.80
N THR A 21 -6.56 -4.35 -15.05
CA THR A 21 -5.20 -3.86 -15.34
C THR A 21 -4.79 -4.25 -16.76
N ARG A 22 -4.96 -5.51 -17.16
CA ARG A 22 -4.61 -5.96 -18.52
C ARG A 22 -5.44 -5.24 -19.59
N VAL A 23 -6.72 -5.00 -19.32
CA VAL A 23 -7.58 -4.21 -20.23
C VAL A 23 -7.06 -2.79 -20.40
N LYS A 24 -6.61 -2.13 -19.32
CA LYS A 24 -6.01 -0.78 -19.40
C LYS A 24 -4.75 -0.77 -20.28
N TYR A 25 -3.84 -1.73 -20.11
CA TYR A 25 -2.64 -1.86 -20.95
C TYR A 25 -2.98 -2.11 -22.43
N HIS A 26 -3.99 -2.95 -22.69
CA HIS A 26 -4.50 -3.19 -24.05
C HIS A 26 -5.01 -1.91 -24.72
N LEU A 27 -5.78 -1.09 -23.99
CA LEU A 27 -6.38 0.14 -24.52
C LEU A 27 -5.38 1.29 -24.66
N ALA A 28 -4.42 1.40 -23.75
CA ALA A 28 -3.41 2.45 -23.75
C ALA A 28 -2.32 2.26 -24.83
N ASN A 29 -2.27 1.11 -25.51
CA ASN A 29 -1.18 0.75 -26.44
C ASN A 29 0.23 0.79 -25.84
N ILE A 30 0.33 0.70 -24.52
CA ILE A 30 1.58 0.62 -23.78
C ILE A 30 2.03 -0.84 -23.71
N GLY A 31 3.34 -1.08 -23.83
CA GLY A 31 3.91 -2.42 -23.62
C GLY A 31 3.92 -2.80 -22.14
N GLY A 32 3.74 -4.09 -21.83
CA GLY A 32 3.78 -4.60 -20.46
C GLY A 32 2.75 -5.70 -20.20
N PHE A 33 2.93 -6.46 -19.12
CA PHE A 33 2.00 -7.50 -18.64
C PHE A 33 1.64 -8.61 -19.66
N ASN A 34 2.46 -8.81 -20.70
CA ASN A 34 2.19 -9.76 -21.80
C ASN A 34 0.81 -9.59 -22.45
N VAL A 35 0.33 -8.36 -22.57
CA VAL A 35 -0.98 -8.05 -23.18
C VAL A 35 -0.80 -7.51 -24.60
N THR A 36 -1.56 -8.06 -25.55
CA THR A 36 -1.57 -7.53 -26.93
C THR A 36 -2.16 -6.12 -26.97
N LYS A 37 -1.59 -5.21 -27.74
CA LYS A 37 -2.09 -3.84 -27.93
C LYS A 37 -3.33 -3.78 -28.82
N CYS A 38 -4.18 -2.77 -28.63
CA CYS A 38 -5.38 -2.58 -29.43
C CYS A 38 -5.17 -1.54 -30.55
N LYS A 39 -5.21 -1.99 -31.81
CA LYS A 39 -5.00 -1.11 -32.97
C LYS A 39 -6.20 -0.21 -33.27
N LYS A 40 -7.41 -0.60 -32.87
CA LYS A 40 -8.68 0.06 -33.22
C LYS A 40 -9.15 1.13 -32.21
N VAL A 41 -8.40 1.38 -31.14
CA VAL A 41 -8.78 2.38 -30.12
C VAL A 41 -8.60 3.80 -30.67
N PRO A 42 -9.58 4.71 -30.47
CA PRO A 42 -9.44 6.13 -30.78
C PRO A 42 -8.33 6.81 -29.97
N THR A 43 -7.74 7.88 -30.51
CA THR A 43 -6.58 8.58 -29.91
C THR A 43 -6.89 9.13 -28.51
N HIS A 44 -8.06 9.75 -28.33
CA HIS A 44 -8.49 10.29 -27.04
C HIS A 44 -8.52 9.21 -25.94
N VAL A 45 -9.05 8.02 -26.26
CA VAL A 45 -9.16 6.90 -25.32
C VAL A 45 -7.78 6.34 -24.98
N LYS A 46 -6.84 6.31 -25.94
CA LYS A 46 -5.45 5.91 -25.67
C LYS A 46 -4.80 6.84 -24.65
N GLN A 47 -4.90 8.15 -24.88
CA GLN A 47 -4.32 9.19 -24.02
C GLN A 47 -4.90 9.14 -22.60
N GLU A 48 -6.22 8.98 -22.48
CA GLU A 48 -6.89 8.88 -21.18
C GLU A 48 -6.42 7.63 -20.41
N MET A 49 -6.35 6.48 -21.10
CA MET A 49 -5.90 5.22 -20.48
C MET A 49 -4.42 5.27 -20.09
N GLU A 50 -3.58 5.93 -20.88
CA GLU A 50 -2.18 6.18 -20.57
C GLU A 50 -2.03 7.09 -19.33
N ALA A 51 -2.76 8.20 -19.26
CA ALA A 51 -2.74 9.10 -18.11
C ALA A 51 -3.15 8.42 -16.80
N LEU A 52 -4.15 7.53 -16.85
CA LEU A 52 -4.58 6.73 -15.69
C LEU A 52 -3.51 5.75 -15.20
N LEU A 53 -2.65 5.26 -16.10
CA LEU A 53 -1.55 4.37 -15.76
C LEU A 53 -0.36 5.15 -15.20
N THR A 54 0.01 6.28 -15.80
CA THR A 54 1.19 7.08 -15.40
C THR A 54 0.99 7.86 -14.10
N LYS A 55 -0.22 8.38 -13.83
CA LYS A 55 -0.55 9.06 -12.55
C LYS A 55 -0.27 8.14 -11.35
N LYS A 56 -0.54 6.84 -11.50
CA LYS A 56 -0.33 5.82 -10.46
C LYS A 56 1.15 5.44 -10.28
N THR A 57 1.99 5.68 -11.29
CA THR A 57 3.44 5.42 -11.24
C THR A 57 4.20 6.63 -10.69
N GLY A 58 3.76 7.85 -11.02
CA GLY A 58 4.35 9.09 -10.51
C GLY A 58 4.31 9.22 -8.99
N GLU A 59 3.20 8.83 -8.34
CA GLU A 59 3.10 8.81 -6.87
C GLU A 59 4.08 7.81 -6.23
N LYS A 60 4.37 6.69 -6.90
CA LYS A 60 5.33 5.68 -6.41
C LYS A 60 6.78 6.14 -6.59
N GLU A 61 7.11 6.73 -7.73
CA GLU A 61 8.44 7.27 -8.01
C GLU A 61 8.77 8.48 -7.14
N GLN A 62 7.81 9.37 -6.88
CA GLN A 62 7.99 10.48 -5.93
C GLN A 62 8.25 9.98 -4.51
N ARG A 63 7.53 8.94 -4.06
CA ARG A 63 7.76 8.33 -2.74
C ARG A 63 9.15 7.67 -2.65
N LYS A 64 9.63 7.06 -3.74
CA LYS A 64 10.96 6.43 -3.81
C LYS A 64 12.08 7.47 -3.84
N LYS A 65 11.93 8.55 -4.61
CA LYS A 65 12.90 9.64 -4.72
C LYS A 65 13.01 10.48 -3.44
N LYS A 66 11.90 10.67 -2.71
CA LYS A 66 11.92 11.30 -1.38
C LYS A 66 12.71 10.46 -0.37
N LYS A 67 12.45 9.15 -0.33
CA LYS A 67 13.14 8.22 0.57
C LYS A 67 14.64 8.08 0.27
N GLN A 68 15.04 8.26 -0.99
CA GLN A 68 16.46 8.27 -1.38
C GLN A 68 17.16 9.57 -0.93
N ARG A 69 16.53 10.73 -1.10
CA ARG A 69 17.08 12.02 -0.62
C ARG A 69 17.25 12.04 0.91
N GLU A 70 16.28 11.52 1.64
CA GLU A 70 16.38 11.36 3.11
C GLU A 70 17.55 10.44 3.52
N ARG A 71 17.99 9.50 2.67
CA ARG A 71 19.14 8.63 2.93
C ARG A 71 20.47 9.29 2.58
N ASP A 72 20.49 10.13 1.54
CA ASP A 72 21.70 10.81 1.06
C ASP A 72 22.08 12.00 1.97
N GLU A 73 21.17 12.50 2.82
CA GLU A 73 21.39 13.58 3.79
C GLU A 73 21.85 13.10 5.19
N ILE A 74 22.04 11.79 5.38
CA ILE A 74 22.54 11.23 6.64
C ILE A 74 24.07 11.30 6.62
N ASP A 75 24.63 12.24 7.39
CA ASP A 75 26.06 12.33 7.66
C ASP A 75 26.52 11.14 8.51
N LEU A 76 27.47 10.35 7.98
CA LEU A 76 27.96 9.10 8.57
C LEU A 76 29.27 9.28 9.36
N ASP A 77 29.65 10.50 9.76
CA ASP A 77 30.77 10.69 10.67
C ASP A 77 30.34 10.52 12.14
N LYS A 78 30.11 9.26 12.50
CA LYS A 78 30.35 8.69 13.84
C LYS A 78 30.20 7.17 13.74
N SER A 79 31.32 6.52 13.46
CA SER A 79 31.49 5.10 13.70
C SER A 79 31.71 4.88 15.19
N ASP A 80 30.76 4.22 15.88
CA ASP A 80 31.14 3.03 16.63
C ASP A 80 30.15 1.90 16.31
N GLY A 81 30.70 0.70 16.19
CA GLY A 81 29.95 -0.49 15.81
C GLY A 81 29.46 -1.23 17.04
N SER A 82 28.20 -1.67 16.97
CA SER A 82 27.79 -2.94 17.55
C SER A 82 26.68 -3.51 16.68
N ASP A 83 27.01 -4.59 15.97
CA ASP A 83 26.05 -5.49 15.36
C ASP A 83 25.23 -6.14 16.47
N GLY A 84 24.04 -5.60 16.70
CA GLY A 84 22.99 -6.16 17.53
C GLY A 84 21.66 -5.78 16.92
N GLU A 85 21.04 -6.68 16.17
CA GLU A 85 19.65 -6.49 15.72
C GLU A 85 18.70 -6.68 16.91
N GLU A 86 18.62 -5.67 17.77
CA GLU A 86 17.57 -5.51 18.76
C GLU A 86 16.48 -4.61 18.18
N ASN A 87 15.41 -5.26 17.71
CA ASN A 87 14.18 -4.57 17.33
C ASN A 87 13.48 -4.13 18.61
N GLU A 88 13.88 -2.98 19.14
CA GLU A 88 13.05 -2.22 20.06
C GLU A 88 11.93 -1.58 19.22
N HIS A 89 10.80 -2.27 19.13
CA HIS A 89 9.54 -1.59 18.82
C HIS A 89 9.24 -0.65 19.98
N GLU A 90 9.86 0.53 19.96
CA GLU A 90 9.35 1.69 20.66
C GLU A 90 7.93 1.91 20.14
N ASN A 91 6.97 1.83 21.07
CA ASN A 91 5.60 2.19 20.75
C ASN A 91 5.63 3.68 20.39
N ASP A 92 5.69 4.00 19.11
CA ASP A 92 5.46 5.35 18.63
C ASP A 92 4.10 5.77 19.18
N VAL A 93 4.12 6.67 20.17
CA VAL A 93 2.95 7.41 20.59
C VAL A 93 2.54 8.19 19.35
N ILE A 94 1.55 7.67 18.62
CA ILE A 94 0.89 8.43 17.56
C ILE A 94 0.20 9.58 18.27
N VAL A 95 0.89 10.71 18.41
CA VAL A 95 0.29 11.97 18.79
C VAL A 95 -0.64 12.33 17.64
N LEU A 96 -1.89 11.88 17.71
CA LEU A 96 -2.95 12.35 16.84
C LEU A 96 -3.05 13.85 17.07
N LYS A 97 -2.42 14.63 16.19
CA LYS A 97 -2.60 16.07 16.15
C LYS A 97 -4.09 16.32 15.96
N SER A 98 -4.72 16.77 17.03
CA SER A 98 -6.12 17.15 17.10
C SER A 98 -6.44 18.11 15.95
N THR A 99 -7.06 17.59 14.89
CA THR A 99 -7.68 18.41 13.86
C THR A 99 -8.93 19.02 14.49
N ARG A 100 -9.06 20.35 14.37
CA ARG A 100 -9.90 21.26 15.17
C ARG A 100 -11.43 21.04 15.12
N GLU A 101 -11.95 19.87 14.76
CA GLU A 101 -13.37 19.71 14.44
C GLU A 101 -14.07 18.47 15.05
N ILE A 102 -13.53 17.88 16.14
CA ILE A 102 -14.28 16.84 16.88
C ILE A 102 -14.30 17.19 18.36
N THR A 103 -15.22 18.09 18.75
CA THR A 103 -15.48 18.47 20.15
C THR A 103 -16.60 17.65 20.80
N LEU A 104 -16.98 16.51 20.22
CA LEU A 104 -18.05 15.68 20.76
C LEU A 104 -17.63 15.06 22.09
N PRO A 105 -18.38 15.28 23.20
CA PRO A 105 -18.06 14.67 24.50
C PRO A 105 -18.01 13.14 24.46
N SER A 106 -18.84 12.53 23.62
CA SER A 106 -18.86 11.08 23.37
C SER A 106 -17.58 10.56 22.73
N PHE A 107 -16.89 11.38 21.92
CA PHE A 107 -15.62 11.02 21.31
C PHE A 107 -14.48 11.02 22.34
N GLY A 108 -14.48 11.97 23.27
CA GLY A 108 -13.54 11.97 24.40
C GLY A 108 -13.67 10.72 25.26
N HIS A 109 -14.91 10.33 25.58
CA HIS A 109 -15.18 9.13 26.36
C HIS A 109 -14.80 7.84 25.62
N MET A 110 -15.01 7.79 24.30
CA MET A 110 -14.56 6.68 23.46
C MET A 110 -13.03 6.52 23.52
N LEU A 111 -12.28 7.61 23.38
CA LEU A 111 -10.81 7.58 23.45
C LEU A 111 -10.31 7.15 24.83
N GLU A 112 -10.97 7.60 25.90
CA GLU A 112 -10.65 7.20 27.28
C GLU A 112 -10.85 5.70 27.50
N VAL A 113 -11.97 5.13 27.01
CA VAL A 113 -12.26 3.69 27.09
C VAL A 113 -11.26 2.88 26.27
N ILE A 114 -10.92 3.33 25.05
CA ILE A 114 -9.89 2.67 24.22
C ILE A 114 -8.53 2.74 24.91
N GLY A 115 -8.15 3.90 25.46
CA GLY A 115 -6.89 4.09 26.17
C GLY A 115 -6.81 3.36 27.52
N ALA A 116 -7.94 3.01 28.12
CA ALA A 116 -7.99 2.11 29.27
C ALA A 116 -7.74 0.64 28.85
N PHE A 117 -8.19 0.26 27.66
CA PHE A 117 -7.96 -1.08 27.12
C PHE A 117 -6.50 -1.23 26.66
N GLY A 118 -5.71 -1.97 27.41
CA GLY A 118 -4.27 -2.17 27.12
C GLY A 118 -3.33 -1.62 28.19
N ARG A 119 -3.81 -0.80 29.14
CA ARG A 119 -3.00 -0.41 30.30
C ARG A 119 -2.67 -1.65 31.15
N GLY A 120 -1.40 -2.02 31.18
CA GLY A 120 -0.90 -3.19 31.93
C GLY A 120 -1.00 -4.52 31.17
N LEU A 121 -1.42 -4.53 29.90
CA LEU A 121 -1.31 -5.74 29.07
C LEU A 121 0.12 -5.86 28.55
N ARG A 122 0.77 -6.99 28.86
CA ARG A 122 2.05 -7.36 28.26
C ARG A 122 1.81 -7.62 26.77
N GLY A 123 2.48 -6.85 25.92
CA GLY A 123 2.50 -7.11 24.48
C GLY A 123 3.02 -8.53 24.20
N PRO A 124 2.56 -9.18 23.12
CA PRO A 124 3.04 -10.51 22.79
C PRO A 124 4.56 -10.49 22.54
N SER A 125 5.26 -11.47 23.08
CA SER A 125 6.68 -11.67 22.77
C SER A 125 6.88 -11.99 21.29
N ALA A 126 8.09 -11.78 20.77
CA ALA A 126 8.45 -12.18 19.41
C ALA A 126 8.16 -13.68 19.14
N TYR A 127 8.28 -14.53 20.17
CA TYR A 127 7.90 -15.94 20.12
C TYR A 127 6.39 -16.15 19.98
N GLU A 128 5.58 -15.42 20.75
CA GLU A 128 4.11 -15.45 20.69
C GLU A 128 3.57 -14.91 19.35
N MET A 129 4.33 -14.02 18.70
CA MET A 129 4.04 -13.51 17.35
C MET A 129 4.50 -14.42 16.21
N SER A 130 5.18 -15.53 16.52
CA SER A 130 5.68 -16.44 15.49
C SER A 130 4.54 -17.23 14.81
N GLY A 131 4.72 -17.51 13.52
CA GLY A 131 3.73 -18.18 12.67
C GLY A 131 3.14 -19.50 13.20
N PRO A 132 3.85 -20.33 13.98
CA PRO A 132 3.28 -21.53 14.61
C PRO A 132 2.20 -21.26 15.68
N PHE A 133 2.23 -20.11 16.36
CA PHE A 133 1.28 -19.78 17.45
C PHE A 133 0.05 -19.01 16.95
N LEU A 134 0.22 -18.12 15.97
CA LEU A 134 -0.89 -17.41 15.34
C LEU A 134 -1.91 -18.35 14.67
N LYS A 135 -1.47 -19.54 14.23
CA LYS A 135 -2.34 -20.58 13.66
C LYS A 135 -3.18 -21.32 14.71
N ARG A 136 -2.78 -21.29 15.99
CA ARG A 136 -3.47 -21.99 17.09
C ARG A 136 -4.58 -21.17 17.76
N ALA A 137 -4.57 -19.84 17.59
CA ALA A 137 -5.59 -18.93 18.15
C ALA A 137 -6.89 -18.86 17.31
N LYS A 138 -7.04 -19.69 16.28
CA LYS A 138 -8.29 -19.88 15.50
C LYS A 138 -8.92 -21.23 15.81
N GLN A 139 -9.37 -21.44 17.05
CA GLN A 139 -10.33 -22.48 17.42
C GLN A 139 -11.44 -21.85 18.27
#